data_AF-A0A244CQK2-F1
#
_entry.id   AF-A0A244CQK2-F1
#
_cell.length_a   1.000
_cell.length_b   1.000
_cell.length_c   1.000
_cell.angle_alpha   90.00
_cell.angle_beta   90.00
_cell.angle_gamma   90.00
#
_symmetry.space_group_name_H-M   'P 1'
#
loop_
_entity.id
_entity.type
_entity.pdbx_description
1 polymer ?
#
loop_
_entity_poly.entity_id
_entity_poly.type
_entity_poly.pdbx_seq_one_letter_code
_entity_poly.pdbx_strand_id
1 'polypeptide(L)'
;MTSTIKKSKLALALTAAAFSAFATAAPLDQSEKDVQGFFSVDTQQAYNLYADSADQNLVWYVPKVGQIALSGASTSAPKPRFSVYSRAPWTGIFAGQNLVHFGGAFNTSGDRGALLKLESEAQAQGFRVAPAQAAKVTTKFLLTDLVVGNDGRIDTHCDTEEWTGPNGTVLIPVCKALNNQGEWVNTDFLSKFRAATPRGNSTVSTYIPFQATSMPDWDFTIQEWMETGSNWDANIQAVAEWELTTVKKVRVARINIDWSRTFEQASTFFAIHNNACLEVEIGTFFKRLLDNQNGESGITVEYLQADGSYAKEPTSEEHFIQTVEAVRKEMRDELFNEMRDYGQSQIGDVNREATAMYTLRANYEKLVFKRNETRYVSWNPGSSVTNAATNMNIQCVRGGFGTQVTWDMDDAACRNIAGQ
;
A
#
# COMPACT_ATOMS: atom_id res chain seq x y z
N MET A 1 65.61 11.62 42.81
CA MET A 1 64.21 12.07 43.03
C MET A 1 63.60 12.38 41.66
N THR A 2 62.52 11.67 41.30
CA THR A 2 61.35 12.11 40.47
C THR A 2 61.63 12.83 39.13
N SER A 3 61.06 12.51 37.96
CA SER A 3 59.86 11.73 37.60
C SER A 3 59.72 11.72 36.05
N THR A 4 59.17 10.61 35.51
CA THR A 4 58.34 10.42 34.27
C THR A 4 58.77 11.07 32.93
N ILE A 5 59.16 10.34 31.86
CA ILE A 5 58.48 9.33 31.00
C ILE A 5 57.10 9.79 30.47
N LYS A 6 56.97 10.13 29.18
CA LYS A 6 56.40 9.24 28.13
C LYS A 6 56.31 9.89 26.74
N LYS A 7 56.86 9.14 25.78
CA LYS A 7 56.82 9.33 24.33
C LYS A 7 55.37 9.21 23.83
N SER A 8 54.94 10.20 23.06
CA SER A 8 53.73 10.16 22.24
C SER A 8 53.90 9.10 21.14
N LYS A 9 53.02 8.10 21.13
CA LYS A 9 52.79 7.21 19.98
C LYS A 9 51.54 7.72 19.28
N LEU A 10 51.70 8.16 18.03
CA LEU A 10 50.61 8.43 17.11
C LEU A 10 49.91 7.09 16.78
N ALA A 11 48.67 6.94 17.22
CA ALA A 11 47.79 5.88 16.74
C ALA A 11 47.07 6.41 15.49
N LEU A 12 47.34 5.78 14.34
CA LEU A 12 46.51 5.91 13.15
C LEU A 12 45.16 5.26 13.48
N ALA A 13 44.16 6.08 13.82
CA ALA A 13 42.78 5.63 13.79
C ALA A 13 42.36 5.58 12.31
N LEU A 14 42.22 4.36 11.77
CA LEU A 14 41.45 4.15 10.55
C LEU A 14 40.02 4.61 10.83
N THR A 15 39.66 5.79 10.33
CA THR A 15 38.26 6.17 10.13
C THR A 15 37.69 5.23 9.08
N ALA A 16 37.10 4.13 9.53
CA ALA A 16 36.11 3.42 8.75
C ALA A 16 35.00 4.43 8.46
N ALA A 17 34.97 4.94 7.23
CA ALA A 17 33.82 5.64 6.71
C ALA A 17 32.66 4.64 6.73
N ALA A 18 31.91 4.64 7.83
CA ALA A 18 30.59 4.09 7.88
C ALA A 18 29.80 4.83 6.79
N PHE A 19 29.62 4.17 5.65
CA PHE A 19 28.50 4.48 4.77
C PHE A 19 27.25 4.17 5.58
N SER A 20 26.81 5.14 6.39
CA SER A 20 25.46 5.22 6.87
C SER A 20 24.60 5.35 5.63
N ALA A 21 24.15 4.23 5.08
CA ALA A 21 22.95 4.24 4.27
C ALA A 21 21.91 4.94 5.15
N PHE A 22 21.55 6.17 4.80
CA PHE A 22 20.39 6.83 5.36
C PHE A 22 19.23 5.92 4.99
N ALA A 23 18.90 4.98 5.88
CA ALA A 23 17.65 4.23 5.79
C ALA A 23 16.57 5.29 5.92
N THR A 24 16.00 5.69 4.79
CA THR A 24 14.85 6.57 4.73
C THR A 24 13.74 5.86 5.49
N ALA A 25 13.40 6.39 6.66
CA ALA A 25 12.28 5.92 7.48
C ALA A 25 11.03 5.83 6.59
N ALA A 26 10.46 4.63 6.49
CA ALA A 26 9.31 4.31 5.66
C ALA A 26 8.46 3.25 6.35
N PRO A 27 7.15 3.16 6.03
CA PRO A 27 6.29 2.12 6.58
C PRO A 27 6.80 0.72 6.19
N LEU A 28 6.88 -0.19 7.14
CA LEU A 28 7.12 -1.61 6.89
C LEU A 28 5.82 -2.29 6.46
N ASP A 29 5.94 -3.29 5.61
CA ASP A 29 4.82 -4.18 5.30
C ASP A 29 4.32 -4.88 6.58
N GLN A 30 3.00 -5.03 6.73
CA GLN A 30 2.41 -5.60 7.95
C GLN A 30 2.84 -7.05 8.21
N SER A 31 3.17 -7.81 7.16
CA SER A 31 3.72 -9.17 7.31
C SER A 31 5.09 -9.21 7.96
N GLU A 32 5.83 -8.10 7.98
CA GLU A 32 7.18 -8.00 8.54
C GLU A 32 7.19 -7.72 10.04
N LYS A 33 6.23 -6.92 10.50
CA LYS A 33 6.06 -6.57 11.91
C LYS A 33 4.63 -6.09 12.12
N ASP A 34 3.86 -6.89 12.84
CA ASP A 34 2.55 -6.46 13.31
C ASP A 34 2.73 -5.52 14.51
N VAL A 35 2.29 -4.27 14.35
CA VAL A 35 2.18 -3.30 15.43
C VAL A 35 0.73 -3.07 15.86
N GLN A 36 -0.26 -3.57 15.11
CA GLN A 36 -1.66 -3.38 15.44
C GLN A 36 -2.01 -4.02 16.77
N GLY A 37 -1.43 -5.18 17.09
CA GLY A 37 -1.65 -5.90 18.35
C GLY A 37 -1.30 -5.12 19.62
N PHE A 38 -0.58 -4.00 19.54
CA PHE A 38 -0.29 -3.13 20.70
C PHE A 38 -1.39 -2.10 21.00
N PHE A 39 -2.35 -1.93 20.10
CA PHE A 39 -3.40 -0.91 20.18
C PHE A 39 -4.76 -1.53 20.47
N SER A 40 -5.69 -0.73 21.01
CA SER A 40 -7.04 -1.20 21.29
C SER A 40 -7.81 -1.57 20.01
N VAL A 41 -8.84 -2.40 20.15
CA VAL A 41 -9.71 -2.80 19.03
C VAL A 41 -10.32 -1.56 18.35
N ASP A 42 -10.73 -0.55 19.11
CA ASP A 42 -11.28 0.69 18.55
C ASP A 42 -10.24 1.43 17.68
N THR A 43 -8.98 1.50 18.14
CA THR A 43 -7.90 2.12 17.37
C THR A 43 -7.61 1.32 16.10
N GLN A 44 -7.61 -0.01 16.17
CA GLN A 44 -7.46 -0.89 15.01
C GLN A 44 -8.63 -0.76 14.02
N GLN A 45 -9.85 -0.48 14.51
CA GLN A 45 -11.01 -0.22 13.65
C GLN A 45 -10.95 1.16 13.00
N ALA A 46 -10.30 2.15 13.63
CA ALA A 46 -10.17 3.50 13.12
C ALA A 46 -8.96 3.69 12.18
N TYR A 47 -7.88 2.91 12.34
CA TYR A 47 -6.62 3.11 11.62
C TYR A 47 -6.02 1.80 11.09
N ASN A 48 -5.37 1.88 9.94
CA ASN A 48 -4.33 0.91 9.56
C ASN A 48 -2.99 1.40 10.12
N LEU A 49 -2.29 0.53 10.86
CA LEU A 49 -1.01 0.87 11.49
C LEU A 49 0.12 0.05 10.88
N TYR A 50 1.29 0.68 10.76
CA TYR A 50 2.50 0.10 10.18
C TYR A 50 3.71 0.49 11.03
N ALA A 51 4.62 -0.45 11.28
CA ALA A 51 5.90 -0.13 11.92
C ALA A 51 6.77 0.73 10.99
N ASP A 52 7.73 1.48 11.53
CA ASP A 52 8.78 2.09 10.70
C ASP A 52 9.95 1.13 10.44
N SER A 53 10.59 1.30 9.27
CA SER A 53 11.72 0.48 8.82
C SER A 53 13.03 0.75 9.55
N ALA A 54 13.19 1.91 10.18
CA ALA A 54 14.43 2.36 10.82
C ALA A 54 14.25 2.71 12.31
N ASP A 55 13.12 3.33 12.68
CA ASP A 55 12.79 3.74 14.05
C ASP A 55 11.81 2.76 14.69
N GLN A 56 12.30 1.98 15.66
CA GLN A 56 11.48 0.99 16.35
C GLN A 56 10.32 1.58 17.15
N ASN A 57 10.39 2.89 17.45
CA ASN A 57 9.41 3.61 18.25
C ASN A 57 8.49 4.50 17.40
N LEU A 58 8.54 4.40 16.06
CA LEU A 58 7.64 5.12 15.17
C LEU A 58 6.61 4.18 14.54
N VAL A 59 5.35 4.59 14.58
CA VAL A 59 4.21 3.92 13.95
C VAL A 59 3.58 4.85 12.92
N TRP A 60 3.50 4.38 11.69
CA TRP A 60 2.79 5.07 10.62
C TRP A 60 1.30 4.70 10.66
N TYR A 61 0.43 5.69 10.51
CA TYR A 61 -1.02 5.46 10.46
C TYR A 61 -1.63 5.89 9.13
N VAL A 62 -2.67 5.17 8.72
CA VAL A 62 -3.63 5.56 7.68
C VAL A 62 -5.04 5.49 8.25
N PRO A 63 -5.78 6.61 8.32
CA PRO A 63 -7.15 6.62 8.83
C PRO A 63 -8.09 5.83 7.91
N LYS A 64 -8.99 5.04 8.49
CA LYS A 64 -10.01 4.28 7.74
C LYS A 64 -11.24 5.12 7.42
N VAL A 65 -11.48 6.16 8.22
CA VAL A 65 -12.59 7.09 8.06
C VAL A 65 -12.06 8.53 8.02
N GLY A 66 -12.71 9.40 7.26
CA GLY A 66 -12.53 10.85 7.24
C GLY A 66 -13.88 11.57 7.18
N GLN A 67 -13.88 12.87 7.37
CA GLN A 67 -15.11 13.67 7.46
C GLN A 67 -14.96 15.04 6.79
N ILE A 68 -16.03 15.83 6.77
CA ILE A 68 -15.95 17.24 6.41
C ILE A 68 -14.88 17.94 7.25
N ALA A 69 -13.98 18.67 6.57
CA ALA A 69 -12.91 19.40 7.22
C ALA A 69 -13.47 20.51 8.12
N LEU A 70 -12.92 20.65 9.32
CA LEU A 70 -13.32 21.66 10.29
C LEU A 70 -12.26 22.77 10.40
N SER A 71 -12.72 24.01 10.52
CA SER A 71 -11.88 25.14 10.93
C SER A 71 -12.17 25.47 12.39
N GLY A 72 -11.13 25.58 13.22
CA GLY A 72 -11.29 25.82 14.65
C GLY A 72 -11.93 24.63 15.39
N ALA A 73 -11.56 23.39 15.05
CA ALA A 73 -12.09 22.16 15.66
C ALA A 73 -12.05 22.16 17.21
N SER A 74 -11.07 22.85 17.79
CA SER A 74 -10.90 22.99 19.25
C SER A 74 -11.75 24.09 19.90
N THR A 75 -12.65 24.73 19.16
CA THR A 75 -13.53 25.80 19.67
C THR A 75 -14.94 25.26 19.92
N SER A 76 -15.73 25.90 20.78
CA SER A 76 -17.12 25.50 21.05
C SER A 76 -18.06 25.60 19.84
N ALA A 77 -17.62 26.21 18.73
CA ALA A 77 -18.40 26.37 17.50
C ALA A 77 -17.50 26.15 16.27
N PRO A 78 -17.06 24.90 16.01
CA PRO A 78 -16.21 24.60 14.86
C PRO A 78 -16.96 24.86 13.56
N LYS A 79 -16.25 25.42 12.56
CA LYS A 79 -16.85 25.78 11.27
C LYS A 79 -16.57 24.70 10.23
N PRO A 80 -17.59 24.01 9.71
CA PRO A 80 -17.38 23.04 8.64
C PRO A 80 -16.98 23.73 7.34
N ARG A 81 -16.00 23.17 6.64
CA ARG A 81 -15.63 23.55 5.27
C ARG A 81 -16.55 22.82 4.30
N PHE A 82 -17.84 23.11 4.43
CA PHE A 82 -18.90 22.56 3.62
C PHE A 82 -19.92 23.66 3.33
N SER A 83 -20.48 23.64 2.13
CA SER A 83 -21.51 24.55 1.69
C SER A 83 -22.52 23.76 0.88
N VAL A 84 -23.80 24.12 1.06
CA VAL A 84 -24.91 23.54 0.31
C VAL A 84 -25.96 24.63 0.07
N TYR A 85 -26.43 24.70 -1.17
CA TYR A 85 -27.49 25.61 -1.57
C TYR A 85 -28.25 25.07 -2.78
N SER A 86 -29.51 25.45 -2.93
CA SER A 86 -30.30 25.18 -4.13
C SER A 86 -30.22 26.37 -5.08
N ARG A 87 -30.09 26.09 -6.38
CA ARG A 87 -30.22 27.11 -7.43
C ARG A 87 -30.77 26.49 -8.70
N ALA A 88 -31.75 27.16 -9.30
CA ALA A 88 -32.17 26.87 -10.65
C ALA A 88 -31.22 27.50 -11.69
N PRO A 89 -30.61 26.70 -12.59
CA PRO A 89 -29.82 27.26 -13.68
C PRO A 89 -30.73 27.94 -14.71
N TRP A 90 -30.19 28.94 -15.40
CA TRP A 90 -30.94 29.80 -16.31
C TRP A 90 -30.91 29.24 -17.74
N THR A 91 -30.00 28.30 -17.99
CA THR A 91 -29.69 27.69 -19.30
C THR A 91 -29.26 26.23 -19.10
N GLY A 92 -29.29 25.42 -20.16
CA GLY A 92 -28.90 24.01 -20.14
C GLY A 92 -30.08 23.06 -20.02
N ILE A 93 -29.80 21.75 -19.93
CA ILE A 93 -30.85 20.72 -19.90
C ILE A 93 -31.73 20.85 -18.66
N PHE A 94 -31.18 21.23 -17.50
CA PHE A 94 -31.93 21.40 -16.25
C PHE A 94 -32.41 22.84 -15.99
N ALA A 95 -32.52 23.67 -17.02
CA ALA A 95 -32.91 25.08 -16.85
C ALA A 95 -34.26 25.20 -16.11
N GLY A 96 -34.36 26.16 -15.20
CA GLY A 96 -35.58 26.42 -14.44
C GLY A 96 -35.90 25.42 -13.32
N GLN A 97 -35.14 24.33 -13.18
CA GLN A 97 -35.34 23.34 -12.12
C GLN A 97 -34.33 23.48 -10.99
N ASN A 98 -34.75 23.21 -9.75
CA ASN A 98 -33.88 23.29 -8.59
C ASN A 98 -32.81 22.19 -8.65
N LEU A 99 -31.55 22.60 -8.59
CA LEU A 99 -30.42 21.72 -8.40
C LEU A 99 -29.75 22.05 -7.07
N VAL A 100 -29.38 21.03 -6.31
CA VAL A 100 -28.61 21.21 -5.09
C VAL A 100 -27.13 21.22 -5.44
N HIS A 101 -26.49 22.35 -5.17
CA HIS A 101 -25.05 22.49 -5.26
C HIS A 101 -24.45 22.32 -3.88
N PHE A 102 -23.52 21.39 -3.75
CA PHE A 102 -22.81 21.18 -2.50
C PHE A 102 -21.34 20.91 -2.74
N GLY A 103 -20.51 21.21 -1.76
CA GLY A 103 -19.07 21.07 -1.89
C GLY A 103 -18.33 21.66 -0.71
N GLY A 104 -17.04 21.41 -0.70
CA GLY A 104 -16.21 21.70 0.46
C GLY A 104 -14.86 21.01 0.36
N ALA A 105 -14.35 20.60 1.52
CA ALA A 105 -13.18 19.76 1.60
C ALA A 105 -13.40 18.64 2.62
N PHE A 106 -13.05 17.42 2.25
CA PHE A 106 -12.87 16.34 3.20
C PHE A 106 -11.53 16.48 3.90
N ASN A 107 -11.48 16.07 5.16
CA ASN A 107 -10.27 15.87 5.94
C ASN A 107 -10.02 14.37 6.07
N THR A 108 -8.89 13.90 5.55
CA THR A 108 -8.52 12.49 5.59
C THR A 108 -7.64 12.14 6.79
N SER A 109 -7.38 13.08 7.70
CA SER A 109 -6.63 12.84 8.95
C SER A 109 -7.35 11.95 9.96
N GLY A 110 -8.64 11.66 9.76
CA GLY A 110 -9.48 10.91 10.69
C GLY A 110 -10.23 11.78 11.70
N ASP A 111 -11.05 11.11 12.50
CA ASP A 111 -11.72 11.66 13.68
C ASP A 111 -10.67 12.18 14.68
N ARG A 112 -10.82 13.43 15.14
CA ARG A 112 -9.82 14.05 16.02
C ARG A 112 -9.76 13.36 17.39
N GLY A 113 -10.90 12.96 17.95
CA GLY A 113 -10.97 12.17 19.18
C GLY A 113 -10.29 10.82 19.02
N ALA A 114 -10.52 10.12 17.90
CA ALA A 114 -9.83 8.86 17.59
C ALA A 114 -8.31 9.06 17.42
N LEU A 115 -7.88 10.17 16.82
CA LEU A 115 -6.45 10.50 16.68
C LEU A 115 -5.81 10.77 18.03
N LEU A 116 -6.49 11.52 18.92
CA LEU A 116 -6.01 11.75 20.30
C LEU A 116 -5.90 10.44 21.07
N LYS A 117 -6.83 9.51 20.88
CA LYS A 117 -6.77 8.17 21.46
C LYS A 117 -5.58 7.37 20.93
N LEU A 118 -5.35 7.36 19.62
CA LEU A 118 -4.18 6.73 19.01
C LEU A 118 -2.87 7.31 19.56
N GLU A 119 -2.77 8.64 19.66
CA GLU A 119 -1.61 9.34 20.22
C GLU A 119 -1.35 8.95 21.68
N SER A 120 -2.41 8.86 22.49
CA SER A 120 -2.35 8.45 23.91
C SER A 120 -1.94 6.99 24.07
N GLU A 121 -2.56 6.06 23.32
CA GLU A 121 -2.21 4.64 23.33
C GLU A 121 -0.76 4.42 22.87
N ALA A 122 -0.34 5.11 21.82
CA ALA A 122 1.04 5.04 21.33
C ALA A 122 2.03 5.47 22.43
N GLN A 123 1.79 6.62 23.07
CA GLN A 123 2.66 7.12 24.13
C GLN A 123 2.76 6.16 25.33
N ALA A 124 1.63 5.55 25.73
CA ALA A 124 1.61 4.57 26.81
C ALA A 124 2.47 3.32 26.50
N GLN A 125 2.60 2.99 25.21
CA GLN A 125 3.43 1.88 24.72
C GLN A 125 4.85 2.30 24.30
N GLY A 126 5.23 3.57 24.50
CA GLY A 126 6.53 4.11 24.11
C GLY A 126 6.68 4.41 22.61
N PHE A 127 5.59 4.40 21.86
CA PHE A 127 5.55 4.75 20.44
C PHE A 127 5.25 6.24 20.20
N ARG A 128 5.66 6.71 19.03
CA ARG A 128 5.23 7.95 18.39
C ARG A 128 4.47 7.61 17.13
N VAL A 129 3.49 8.42 16.76
CA VAL A 129 2.68 8.20 15.56
C VAL A 129 2.87 9.31 14.53
N ALA A 130 2.89 8.94 13.25
CA ALA A 130 2.95 9.88 12.13
C ALA A 130 2.06 9.40 10.97
N PRO A 131 1.44 10.30 10.19
CA PRO A 131 0.67 9.90 9.02
C PRO A 131 1.59 9.31 7.96
N ALA A 132 1.18 8.19 7.34
CA ALA A 132 1.95 7.58 6.26
C ALA A 132 2.08 8.52 5.05
N GLN A 133 3.17 8.39 4.30
CA GLN A 133 3.33 9.04 3.00
C GLN A 133 2.74 8.14 1.91
N ALA A 134 1.93 8.73 1.03
CA ALA A 134 1.35 8.04 -0.10
C ALA A 134 2.08 8.41 -1.39
N ALA A 135 2.47 7.40 -2.17
CA ALA A 135 3.03 7.61 -3.51
C ALA A 135 1.96 8.16 -4.46
N LYS A 136 0.74 7.65 -4.32
CA LYS A 136 -0.41 8.03 -5.14
C LYS A 136 -1.69 7.94 -4.32
N VAL A 137 -2.67 8.74 -4.72
CA VAL A 137 -4.04 8.67 -4.20
C VAL A 137 -5.02 8.70 -5.37
N THR A 138 -6.10 7.95 -5.25
CA THR A 138 -7.24 8.01 -6.16
C THR A 138 -8.49 8.25 -5.33
N THR A 139 -9.28 9.27 -5.68
CA THR A 139 -10.56 9.53 -5.00
C THR A 139 -11.70 9.06 -5.87
N LYS A 140 -12.53 8.16 -5.34
CA LYS A 140 -13.74 7.64 -5.97
C LYS A 140 -14.95 8.10 -5.18
N PHE A 141 -16.08 8.25 -5.86
CA PHE A 141 -17.37 8.47 -5.20
C PHE A 141 -18.22 7.24 -5.49
N LEU A 142 -18.79 6.68 -4.43
CA LEU A 142 -19.55 5.46 -4.45
C LEU A 142 -20.99 5.78 -4.05
N LEU A 143 -21.91 5.13 -4.73
CA LEU A 143 -23.28 4.98 -4.26
C LEU A 143 -23.29 3.71 -3.42
N THR A 144 -23.82 3.77 -2.21
CA THR A 144 -23.79 2.64 -1.28
C THR A 144 -25.07 1.81 -1.39
N ASP A 145 -25.11 0.72 -0.63
CA ASP A 145 -26.24 -0.18 -0.48
C ASP A 145 -26.65 -0.96 -1.72
N LEU A 146 -25.84 -0.99 -2.78
CA LEU A 146 -26.11 -1.75 -3.99
C LEU A 146 -25.71 -3.22 -3.82
N VAL A 147 -26.59 -4.13 -4.24
CA VAL A 147 -26.31 -5.58 -4.24
C VAL A 147 -25.35 -5.88 -5.38
N VAL A 148 -24.20 -6.47 -5.02
CA VAL A 148 -23.25 -7.04 -5.98
C VAL A 148 -23.59 -8.52 -6.15
N GLY A 149 -23.95 -8.92 -7.36
CA GLY A 149 -24.23 -10.29 -7.72
C GLY A 149 -23.01 -11.20 -7.55
N ASN A 150 -23.23 -12.52 -7.61
CA ASN A 150 -22.19 -13.53 -7.44
C ASN A 150 -21.08 -13.48 -8.51
N ASP A 151 -21.29 -12.74 -9.60
CA ASP A 151 -20.33 -12.47 -10.67
C ASP A 151 -19.50 -11.20 -10.42
N GLY A 152 -19.69 -10.53 -9.28
CA GLY A 152 -19.00 -9.30 -8.91
C GLY A 152 -19.56 -8.05 -9.59
N ARG A 153 -20.78 -8.10 -10.16
CA ARG A 153 -21.41 -6.97 -10.86
C ARG A 153 -22.66 -6.49 -10.14
N ILE A 154 -22.97 -5.20 -10.32
CA ILE A 154 -24.23 -4.63 -9.86
C ILE A 154 -25.25 -4.79 -10.97
N ASP A 155 -26.40 -5.39 -10.65
CA ASP A 155 -27.54 -5.44 -11.56
C ASP A 155 -28.11 -4.03 -11.72
N THR A 156 -27.99 -3.49 -12.93
CA THR A 156 -28.45 -2.15 -13.28
C THR A 156 -29.54 -2.23 -14.33
N HIS A 157 -30.57 -1.42 -14.17
CA HIS A 157 -31.64 -1.23 -15.14
C HIS A 157 -31.65 0.23 -15.56
N CYS A 158 -31.38 0.49 -16.85
CA CYS A 158 -31.32 1.84 -17.39
C CYS A 158 -32.41 2.02 -18.43
N ASP A 159 -33.30 2.98 -18.19
CA ASP A 159 -34.33 3.40 -19.12
C ASP A 159 -33.97 4.77 -19.70
N THR A 160 -34.53 5.08 -20.86
CA THR A 160 -34.45 6.43 -21.42
C THR A 160 -35.72 7.18 -21.04
N GLU A 161 -35.58 8.25 -20.28
CA GLU A 161 -36.70 9.11 -19.90
C GLU A 161 -36.72 10.38 -20.75
N GLU A 162 -37.92 10.77 -21.20
CA GLU A 162 -38.15 12.07 -21.85
C GLU A 162 -38.22 13.16 -20.78
N TRP A 163 -37.22 14.03 -20.80
CA TRP A 163 -37.13 15.13 -19.86
C TRP A 163 -37.45 16.44 -20.57
N THR A 164 -38.57 17.06 -20.19
CA THR A 164 -39.04 18.30 -20.83
C THR A 164 -38.55 19.51 -20.05
N GLY A 165 -37.55 20.20 -20.62
CA GLY A 165 -37.02 21.44 -20.08
C GLY A 165 -37.54 22.69 -20.80
N PRO A 166 -37.16 23.89 -20.33
CA PRO A 166 -37.50 25.17 -20.98
C PRO A 166 -36.99 25.28 -22.43
N ASN A 167 -35.99 24.46 -22.80
CA ASN A 167 -35.37 24.43 -24.12
C ASN A 167 -35.89 23.28 -25.01
N GLY A 168 -36.96 22.58 -24.58
CA GLY A 168 -37.55 21.43 -25.27
C GLY A 168 -37.28 20.09 -24.56
N THR A 169 -37.75 19.02 -25.18
CA THR A 169 -37.62 17.65 -24.66
C THR A 169 -36.27 17.06 -25.04
N VAL A 170 -35.58 16.50 -24.04
CA VAL A 170 -34.31 15.79 -24.19
C VAL A 170 -34.43 14.41 -23.55
N LEU A 171 -33.88 13.41 -24.23
CA LEU A 171 -33.83 12.04 -23.74
C LEU A 171 -32.61 11.88 -22.83
N ILE A 172 -32.83 11.48 -21.58
CA ILE A 172 -31.76 11.21 -20.61
C ILE A 172 -31.80 9.73 -20.20
N PRO A 173 -30.64 9.06 -20.10
CA PRO A 173 -30.58 7.75 -19.46
C PRO A 173 -30.77 7.93 -17.96
N VAL A 174 -31.71 7.18 -17.38
CA VAL A 174 -31.91 7.08 -15.94
C VAL A 174 -31.68 5.63 -15.55
N CYS A 175 -30.67 5.41 -14.71
CA CYS A 175 -30.27 4.10 -14.25
C CYS A 175 -30.74 3.87 -12.81
N LYS A 176 -31.11 2.62 -12.53
CA LYS A 176 -31.49 2.11 -11.21
C LYS A 176 -30.66 0.87 -10.91
N ALA A 177 -30.41 0.61 -9.64
CA ALA A 177 -29.75 -0.59 -9.16
C ALA A 177 -30.51 -1.17 -7.97
N LEU A 178 -30.39 -2.48 -7.77
CA LEU A 178 -31.03 -3.14 -6.63
C LEU A 178 -30.24 -2.84 -5.35
N ASN A 179 -30.92 -2.36 -4.31
CA ASN A 179 -30.31 -2.14 -3.01
C ASN A 179 -30.34 -3.43 -2.14
N ASN A 180 -29.67 -3.39 -0.99
CA ASN A 180 -29.58 -4.50 -0.02
C ASN A 180 -30.93 -4.92 0.58
N GLN A 181 -31.98 -4.11 0.39
CA GLN A 181 -33.35 -4.38 0.81
C GLN A 181 -34.22 -4.97 -0.33
N GLY A 182 -33.66 -5.13 -1.53
CA GLY A 182 -34.35 -5.63 -2.72
C GLY A 182 -35.15 -4.57 -3.49
N GLU A 183 -34.92 -3.28 -3.21
CA GLU A 183 -35.60 -2.16 -3.86
C GLU A 183 -34.74 -1.55 -4.98
N TRP A 184 -35.36 -1.12 -6.08
CA TRP A 184 -34.66 -0.41 -7.15
C TRP A 184 -34.45 1.06 -6.78
N VAL A 185 -33.20 1.45 -6.54
CA VAL A 185 -32.81 2.82 -6.20
C VAL A 185 -32.15 3.50 -7.40
N ASN A 186 -32.45 4.78 -7.62
CA ASN A 186 -31.83 5.57 -8.68
C ASN A 186 -30.32 5.66 -8.46
N THR A 187 -29.53 5.34 -9.48
CA THR A 187 -28.07 5.53 -9.42
C THR A 187 -27.66 6.95 -9.78
N ASP A 188 -28.53 7.71 -10.44
CA ASP A 188 -28.25 9.06 -10.90
C ASP A 188 -28.60 10.11 -9.84
N PHE A 189 -27.86 10.12 -8.73
CA PHE A 189 -27.97 11.17 -7.71
C PHE A 189 -27.30 12.49 -8.16
N LEU A 190 -26.19 12.40 -8.92
CA LEU A 190 -25.34 13.53 -9.27
C LEU A 190 -25.37 13.83 -10.77
N SER A 191 -25.72 15.07 -11.13
CA SER A 191 -25.55 15.57 -12.50
C SER A 191 -24.08 15.94 -12.79
N LYS A 192 -23.32 16.31 -11.76
CA LYS A 192 -21.92 16.70 -11.90
C LYS A 192 -21.17 16.45 -10.60
N PHE A 193 -19.96 15.90 -10.72
CA PHE A 193 -19.08 15.70 -9.59
C PHE A 193 -17.62 16.05 -9.96
N ARG A 194 -16.89 16.70 -9.05
CA ARG A 194 -15.46 17.03 -9.19
C ARG A 194 -14.77 16.89 -7.84
N ALA A 195 -13.66 16.15 -7.81
CA ALA A 195 -12.72 16.13 -6.70
C ALA A 195 -11.32 16.45 -7.21
N ALA A 196 -10.52 17.15 -6.41
CA ALA A 196 -9.12 17.38 -6.70
C ALA A 196 -8.26 16.44 -5.86
N THR A 197 -7.71 15.45 -6.52
CA THR A 197 -6.81 14.45 -5.93
C THR A 197 -5.48 15.11 -5.52
N PRO A 198 -4.98 14.86 -4.29
CA PRO A 198 -3.66 15.34 -3.86
C PRO A 198 -2.54 14.87 -4.80
N ARG A 199 -1.48 15.68 -4.92
CA ARG A 199 -0.29 15.33 -5.72
C ARG A 199 0.48 14.17 -5.07
N GLY A 200 1.17 13.35 -5.87
CA GLY A 200 2.02 12.26 -5.38
C GLY A 200 3.08 12.73 -4.38
N ASN A 201 3.46 11.85 -3.44
CA ASN A 201 4.26 12.12 -2.24
C ASN A 201 3.58 13.02 -1.20
N SER A 202 2.24 13.09 -1.20
CA SER A 202 1.47 13.71 -0.11
C SER A 202 1.31 12.78 1.08
N THR A 203 1.02 13.35 2.25
CA THR A 203 0.60 12.58 3.43
C THR A 203 -0.84 12.09 3.28
N VAL A 204 -1.16 10.92 3.84
CA VAL A 204 -2.54 10.42 3.93
C VAL A 204 -3.44 11.32 4.77
N SER A 205 -2.85 12.16 5.61
CA SER A 205 -3.51 13.22 6.37
C SER A 205 -3.48 14.51 5.55
N THR A 206 -4.55 14.80 4.82
CA THR A 206 -4.65 15.95 3.90
C THR A 206 -6.11 16.38 3.67
N TYR A 207 -6.30 17.45 2.90
CA TYR A 207 -7.61 17.92 2.50
C TYR A 207 -7.91 17.58 1.04
N ILE A 208 -9.08 16.99 0.78
CA ILE A 208 -9.56 16.67 -0.57
C ILE A 208 -10.74 17.59 -0.90
N PRO A 209 -10.54 18.65 -1.71
CA PRO A 209 -11.62 19.53 -2.10
C PRO A 209 -12.54 18.84 -3.12
N PHE A 210 -13.85 19.06 -2.96
CA PHE A 210 -14.86 18.49 -3.83
C PHE A 210 -16.00 19.46 -4.09
N GLN A 211 -16.68 19.26 -5.23
CA GLN A 211 -17.88 19.96 -5.62
C GLN A 211 -18.80 19.00 -6.38
N ALA A 212 -20.08 19.08 -6.07
CA ALA A 212 -21.11 18.23 -6.62
C ALA A 212 -22.36 19.05 -6.96
N THR A 213 -23.15 18.55 -7.89
CA THR A 213 -24.48 19.07 -8.20
C THR A 213 -25.40 17.88 -8.37
N SER A 214 -26.50 17.89 -7.64
CA SER A 214 -27.49 16.82 -7.71
C SER A 214 -28.20 16.80 -9.06
N MET A 215 -28.95 15.73 -9.31
CA MET A 215 -30.07 15.76 -10.25
C MET A 215 -31.24 16.60 -9.66
N PRO A 216 -32.23 16.99 -10.48
CA PRO A 216 -33.46 17.62 -9.99
C PRO A 216 -34.19 16.81 -8.91
N ASP A 217 -35.08 17.45 -8.16
CA ASP A 217 -35.97 16.87 -7.14
C ASP A 217 -35.29 16.32 -5.85
N TRP A 218 -33.99 16.54 -5.68
CA TRP A 218 -33.23 16.17 -4.47
C TRP A 218 -33.17 17.27 -3.40
N ASP A 219 -33.78 18.43 -3.63
CA ASP A 219 -33.71 19.59 -2.73
C ASP A 219 -34.34 19.32 -1.37
N PHE A 220 -35.55 18.77 -1.34
CA PHE A 220 -36.23 18.42 -0.08
C PHE A 220 -35.45 17.36 0.72
N THR A 221 -34.98 16.29 0.08
CA THR A 221 -34.25 15.21 0.75
C THR A 221 -32.93 15.70 1.33
N ILE A 222 -32.15 16.46 0.57
CA ILE A 222 -30.88 17.00 1.08
C ILE A 222 -31.14 18.04 2.17
N GLN A 223 -32.19 18.85 2.04
CA GLN A 223 -32.57 19.80 3.08
C GLN A 223 -32.93 19.08 4.39
N GLU A 224 -33.70 17.99 4.34
CA GLU A 224 -34.02 17.17 5.52
C GLU A 224 -32.75 16.65 6.21
N TRP A 225 -31.80 16.10 5.45
CA TRP A 225 -30.52 15.65 6.01
C TRP A 225 -29.72 16.78 6.67
N MET A 226 -29.80 17.98 6.11
CA MET A 226 -29.15 19.17 6.67
C MET A 226 -29.92 19.76 7.87
N GLU A 227 -31.20 19.46 8.07
CA GLU A 227 -31.94 19.89 9.25
C GLU A 227 -31.59 19.00 10.45
N THR A 228 -31.40 17.70 10.21
CA THR A 228 -31.10 16.69 11.23
C THR A 228 -29.61 16.47 11.49
N GLY A 229 -28.74 16.85 10.55
CA GLY A 229 -27.31 16.51 10.62
C GLY A 229 -27.01 15.06 10.25
N SER A 230 -27.95 14.39 9.57
CA SER A 230 -27.86 12.98 9.19
C SER A 230 -26.62 12.65 8.36
N ASN A 231 -26.23 11.37 8.41
CA ASN A 231 -25.17 10.83 7.57
C ASN A 231 -25.69 10.61 6.14
N TRP A 232 -24.94 11.09 5.15
CA TRP A 232 -25.25 10.97 3.72
C TRP A 232 -24.75 9.67 3.12
N ASP A 233 -24.04 8.82 3.88
CA ASP A 233 -23.34 7.65 3.38
C ASP A 233 -24.22 6.74 2.52
N ALA A 234 -25.50 6.55 2.89
CA ALA A 234 -26.49 5.74 2.17
C ALA A 234 -26.69 6.15 0.68
N ASN A 235 -26.35 7.39 0.35
CA ASN A 235 -26.58 7.98 -0.97
C ASN A 235 -25.29 8.43 -1.64
N ILE A 236 -24.29 8.86 -0.85
CA ILE A 236 -23.01 9.27 -1.37
C ILE A 236 -21.91 9.03 -0.34
N GLN A 237 -20.95 8.19 -0.72
CA GLN A 237 -19.70 8.02 0.00
C GLN A 237 -18.54 8.42 -0.91
N ALA A 238 -17.48 8.96 -0.32
CA ALA A 238 -16.24 9.20 -1.04
C ALA A 238 -15.15 8.30 -0.48
N VAL A 239 -14.34 7.67 -1.33
CA VAL A 239 -13.25 6.79 -0.90
C VAL A 239 -11.94 7.32 -1.47
N ALA A 240 -10.98 7.58 -0.59
CA ALA A 240 -9.60 7.84 -0.97
C ALA A 240 -8.79 6.53 -0.88
N GLU A 241 -8.39 6.00 -2.03
CA GLU A 241 -7.49 4.85 -2.12
C GLU A 241 -6.04 5.34 -2.17
N TRP A 242 -5.26 4.96 -1.17
CA TRP A 242 -3.85 5.31 -0.99
C TRP A 242 -2.96 4.16 -1.43
N GLU A 243 -2.00 4.45 -2.31
CA GLU A 243 -0.89 3.57 -2.62
C GLU A 243 0.30 3.97 -1.74
N LEU A 244 0.62 3.12 -0.76
CA LEU A 244 1.76 3.32 0.14
C LEU A 244 2.97 2.57 -0.39
N THR A 245 4.13 3.23 -0.41
CA THR A 245 5.41 2.55 -0.60
C THR A 245 5.83 1.96 0.75
N THR A 246 5.66 0.65 0.91
CA THR A 246 6.12 -0.08 2.08
C THR A 246 7.48 -0.73 1.80
N VAL A 247 8.28 -0.93 2.84
CA VAL A 247 9.57 -1.60 2.73
C VAL A 247 9.46 -3.00 3.32
N LYS A 248 9.91 -4.02 2.58
CA LYS A 248 10.21 -5.32 3.17
C LYS A 248 11.67 -5.33 3.63
N LYS A 249 11.97 -5.88 4.82
CA LYS A 249 13.34 -5.85 5.34
C LYS A 249 14.27 -6.66 4.44
N VAL A 250 15.49 -6.17 4.24
CA VAL A 250 16.58 -6.91 3.58
C VAL A 250 16.76 -8.24 4.30
N ARG A 251 16.61 -9.34 3.57
CA ARG A 251 16.85 -10.68 4.07
C ARG A 251 18.30 -11.04 3.79
N VAL A 252 18.92 -11.71 4.76
CA VAL A 252 20.28 -12.22 4.66
C VAL A 252 20.23 -13.69 5.02
N ALA A 253 20.78 -14.52 4.14
CA ALA A 253 21.07 -15.91 4.46
C ALA A 253 22.58 -16.12 4.43
N ARG A 254 23.06 -16.95 5.34
CA ARG A 254 24.43 -17.42 5.37
C ARG A 254 24.48 -18.75 4.65
N ILE A 255 25.29 -18.85 3.61
CA ILE A 255 25.52 -20.11 2.91
C ILE A 255 26.88 -20.67 3.29
N ASN A 256 26.94 -21.96 3.58
CA ASN A 256 28.18 -22.69 3.74
C ASN A 256 28.33 -23.64 2.56
N ILE A 257 29.42 -23.48 1.84
CA ILE A 257 29.70 -24.16 0.57
C ILE A 257 30.82 -25.16 0.80
N ASP A 258 30.51 -26.43 0.61
CA ASP A 258 31.48 -27.49 0.37
C ASP A 258 31.65 -27.63 -1.14
N TRP A 259 32.70 -26.97 -1.65
CA TRP A 259 32.97 -26.95 -3.08
C TRP A 259 33.16 -28.34 -3.69
N SER A 260 33.77 -29.28 -2.97
CA SER A 260 34.00 -30.64 -3.49
C SER A 260 32.65 -31.30 -3.80
N ARG A 261 31.73 -31.21 -2.84
CA ARG A 261 30.40 -31.79 -2.95
C ARG A 261 29.50 -31.04 -3.92
N THR A 262 29.54 -29.71 -3.93
CA THR A 262 28.78 -28.88 -4.88
C THR A 262 29.16 -29.20 -6.32
N PHE A 263 30.46 -29.36 -6.62
CA PHE A 263 30.92 -29.74 -7.95
C PHE A 263 30.55 -31.18 -8.33
N GLU A 264 30.61 -32.13 -7.40
CA GLU A 264 30.17 -33.51 -7.63
C GLU A 264 28.67 -33.56 -8.00
N GLN A 265 27.84 -32.83 -7.25
CA GLN A 265 26.40 -32.74 -7.49
C GLN A 265 26.09 -32.01 -8.80
N ALA A 266 26.79 -30.92 -9.10
CA ALA A 266 26.66 -30.21 -10.38
C ALA A 266 27.08 -31.11 -11.56
N SER A 267 28.21 -31.82 -11.45
CA SER A 267 28.68 -32.74 -12.50
C SER A 267 27.68 -33.88 -12.74
N THR A 268 27.10 -34.44 -11.68
CA THR A 268 26.09 -35.50 -11.79
C THR A 268 24.82 -34.97 -12.47
N PHE A 269 24.38 -33.78 -12.08
CA PHE A 269 23.22 -33.13 -12.69
C PHE A 269 23.45 -32.87 -14.19
N PHE A 270 24.62 -32.35 -14.56
CA PHE A 270 24.98 -32.05 -15.95
C PHE A 270 25.14 -33.31 -16.80
N ALA A 271 25.67 -34.40 -16.25
CA ALA A 271 25.81 -35.67 -16.97
C ALA A 271 24.46 -36.20 -17.47
N ILE A 272 23.37 -35.97 -16.73
CA ILE A 272 22.01 -36.35 -17.11
C ILE A 272 21.47 -35.45 -18.24
N HIS A 273 21.97 -34.22 -18.35
CA HIS A 273 21.58 -33.23 -19.35
C HIS A 273 22.63 -33.10 -20.47
N ASN A 274 23.32 -34.19 -20.83
CA ASN A 274 24.34 -34.20 -21.91
C ASN A 274 25.43 -33.11 -21.77
N ASN A 275 25.77 -32.73 -20.52
CA ASN A 275 26.72 -31.67 -20.17
C ASN A 275 26.34 -30.24 -20.59
N ALA A 276 25.08 -29.99 -20.95
CA ALA A 276 24.57 -28.65 -21.27
C ALA A 276 23.15 -28.47 -20.73
N CYS A 277 22.93 -27.44 -19.90
CA CYS A 277 21.65 -27.17 -19.25
C CYS A 277 21.04 -25.84 -19.73
N LEU A 278 19.72 -25.77 -19.83
CA LEU A 278 18.96 -24.54 -20.04
C LEU A 278 18.81 -23.76 -18.72
N GLU A 279 18.50 -22.46 -18.80
CA GLU A 279 18.33 -21.58 -17.62
C GLU A 279 17.30 -22.13 -16.60
N VAL A 280 16.20 -22.71 -17.08
CA VAL A 280 15.19 -23.35 -16.21
C VAL A 280 15.71 -24.59 -15.47
N GLU A 281 16.63 -25.33 -16.09
CA GLU A 281 17.27 -26.51 -15.50
C GLU A 281 18.32 -26.09 -14.46
N ILE A 282 19.02 -24.98 -14.70
CA ILE A 282 19.90 -24.33 -13.71
C ILE A 282 19.08 -23.88 -12.48
N GLY A 283 17.93 -23.24 -12.68
CA GLY A 283 17.02 -22.90 -11.58
C GLY A 283 16.58 -24.12 -10.78
N THR A 284 16.25 -25.21 -11.47
CA THR A 284 15.88 -26.50 -10.85
C THR A 284 17.03 -27.13 -10.08
N PHE A 285 18.27 -27.06 -10.60
CA PHE A 285 19.46 -27.53 -9.90
C PHE A 285 19.62 -26.82 -8.55
N PHE A 286 19.60 -25.49 -8.51
CA PHE A 286 19.75 -24.75 -7.24
C PHE A 286 18.60 -25.01 -6.27
N LYS A 287 17.36 -25.13 -6.77
CA LYS A 287 16.22 -25.51 -5.92
C LYS A 287 16.48 -26.87 -5.25
N ARG A 288 16.86 -27.89 -6.02
CA ARG A 288 17.15 -29.24 -5.49
C ARG A 288 18.36 -29.27 -4.56
N LEU A 289 19.38 -28.46 -4.87
CA LEU A 289 20.58 -28.34 -4.06
C LEU A 289 20.22 -27.81 -2.65
N LEU A 290 19.27 -26.89 -2.56
CA LEU A 290 18.92 -26.21 -1.31
C LEU A 290 17.75 -26.88 -0.55
N ASP A 291 16.87 -27.59 -1.24
CA ASP A 291 15.71 -28.31 -0.68
C ASP A 291 16.09 -29.66 -0.01
N ASN A 292 17.39 -29.96 0.08
CA ASN A 292 17.89 -31.31 0.31
C ASN A 292 17.50 -31.90 1.69
N GLN A 293 16.38 -32.64 1.71
CA GLN A 293 15.79 -33.28 2.89
C GLN A 293 16.65 -34.36 3.56
N ASN A 294 17.76 -34.76 2.94
CA ASN A 294 18.63 -35.84 3.43
C ASN A 294 19.93 -35.33 4.09
N GLY A 295 20.09 -34.01 4.28
CA GLY A 295 21.25 -33.45 4.99
C GLY A 295 22.57 -33.51 4.23
N GLU A 296 22.50 -33.82 2.95
CA GLU A 296 23.64 -34.24 2.12
C GLU A 296 23.87 -33.27 0.94
N SER A 297 23.84 -31.96 1.21
CA SER A 297 24.05 -30.93 0.19
C SER A 297 25.45 -30.32 0.23
N GLY A 298 26.00 -30.01 -0.94
CA GLY A 298 27.21 -29.20 -1.07
C GLY A 298 27.01 -27.74 -0.67
N ILE A 299 25.77 -27.22 -0.70
CA ILE A 299 25.45 -25.90 -0.15
C ILE A 299 24.40 -26.05 0.95
N THR A 300 24.75 -25.59 2.14
CA THR A 300 23.81 -25.50 3.26
C THR A 300 23.48 -24.03 3.52
N VAL A 301 22.21 -23.76 3.81
CA VAL A 301 21.71 -22.41 4.05
C VAL A 301 21.33 -22.30 5.52
N GLU A 302 21.73 -21.19 6.12
CA GLU A 302 21.25 -20.76 7.41
C GLU A 302 20.55 -19.41 7.23
N TYR A 303 19.27 -19.39 7.56
CA TYR A 303 18.36 -18.26 7.44
C TYR A 303 18.44 -17.41 8.71
N LEU A 304 18.60 -16.09 8.54
CA LEU A 304 18.48 -15.15 9.64
C LEU A 304 17.05 -15.15 10.19
N GLN A 305 16.93 -15.41 11.48
CA GLN A 305 15.68 -15.47 12.23
C GLN A 305 15.34 -14.10 12.85
N ALA A 306 14.11 -13.95 13.34
CA ALA A 306 13.63 -12.71 13.94
C ALA A 306 14.41 -12.27 15.19
N ASP A 307 15.03 -13.22 15.90
CA ASP A 307 15.88 -12.98 17.08
C ASP A 307 17.34 -12.64 16.73
N GLY A 308 17.68 -12.55 15.44
CA GLY A 308 19.02 -12.28 14.94
C GLY A 308 19.94 -13.51 14.88
N SER A 309 19.45 -14.69 15.25
CA SER A 309 20.18 -15.96 15.11
C SER A 309 20.08 -16.51 13.69
N TYR A 310 20.96 -17.44 13.34
CA TYR A 310 20.92 -18.16 12.07
C TYR A 310 20.45 -19.59 12.31
N ALA A 311 19.41 -20.02 11.59
CA ALA A 311 18.86 -21.38 11.69
C ALA A 311 18.69 -22.04 10.31
N LYS A 312 18.62 -23.36 10.27
CA LYS A 312 18.60 -24.13 9.00
C LYS A 312 17.24 -24.13 8.30
N GLU A 313 16.17 -23.75 8.99
CA GLU A 313 14.82 -23.76 8.45
C GLU A 313 14.41 -22.37 7.95
N PRO A 314 13.79 -22.28 6.75
CA PRO A 314 13.24 -21.03 6.26
C PRO A 314 12.00 -20.64 7.06
N THR A 315 11.80 -19.34 7.26
CA THR A 315 10.62 -18.81 7.96
C THR A 315 9.31 -18.95 7.16
N SER A 316 9.38 -19.13 5.84
CA SER A 316 8.24 -19.35 4.95
C SER A 316 8.69 -19.94 3.60
N GLU A 317 7.75 -20.45 2.81
CA GLU A 317 8.04 -20.95 1.44
C GLU A 317 8.55 -19.82 0.52
N GLU A 318 7.98 -18.62 0.62
CA GLU A 318 8.47 -17.46 -0.12
C GLU A 318 9.92 -17.12 0.26
N HIS A 319 10.26 -17.22 1.55
CA HIS A 319 11.62 -16.99 2.04
C HIS A 319 12.60 -18.02 1.44
N PHE A 320 12.19 -19.29 1.34
CA PHE A 320 12.97 -20.32 0.67
C PHE A 320 13.19 -19.99 -0.82
N ILE A 321 12.13 -19.71 -1.58
CA ILE A 321 12.21 -19.42 -3.02
C ILE A 321 13.14 -18.24 -3.30
N GLN A 322 13.03 -17.15 -2.54
CA GLN A 322 13.88 -15.99 -2.71
C GLN A 322 15.35 -16.28 -2.38
N THR A 323 15.59 -17.15 -1.39
CA THR A 323 16.95 -17.60 -1.06
C THR A 323 17.55 -18.44 -2.19
N VAL A 324 16.77 -19.34 -2.80
CA VAL A 324 17.20 -20.10 -3.97
C VAL A 324 17.64 -19.17 -5.09
N GLU A 325 16.84 -18.13 -5.37
CA GLU A 325 17.15 -17.17 -6.43
C GLU A 325 18.40 -16.33 -6.10
N ALA A 326 18.56 -15.89 -4.85
CA ALA A 326 19.73 -15.16 -4.40
C ALA A 326 21.01 -16.00 -4.52
N VAL A 327 20.96 -17.26 -4.07
CA VAL A 327 22.08 -18.20 -4.19
C VAL A 327 22.38 -18.52 -5.66
N ARG A 328 21.35 -18.74 -6.48
CA ARG A 328 21.51 -18.96 -7.93
C ARG A 328 22.26 -17.79 -8.55
N LYS A 329 21.80 -16.55 -8.32
CA LYS A 329 22.43 -15.36 -8.90
C LYS A 329 23.89 -15.20 -8.49
N GLU A 330 24.21 -15.47 -7.22
CA GLU A 330 25.57 -15.38 -6.69
C GLU A 330 26.48 -16.48 -7.24
N MET A 331 25.96 -17.72 -7.33
CA MET A 331 26.77 -18.91 -7.57
C MET A 331 26.79 -19.36 -9.03
N ARG A 332 25.84 -18.92 -9.86
CA ARG A 332 25.70 -19.38 -11.25
C ARG A 332 26.98 -19.14 -12.03
N ASP A 333 27.54 -17.93 -11.97
CA ASP A 333 28.71 -17.57 -12.76
C ASP A 333 30.00 -18.20 -12.20
N GLU A 334 29.98 -18.71 -10.96
CA GLU A 334 31.09 -19.47 -10.37
C GLU A 334 31.08 -20.95 -10.74
N LEU A 335 29.89 -21.52 -10.92
CA LEU A 335 29.69 -22.94 -11.23
C LEU A 335 29.54 -23.20 -12.73
N PHE A 336 29.07 -22.22 -13.51
CA PHE A 336 28.66 -22.43 -14.90
C PHE A 336 29.23 -21.37 -15.84
N ASN A 337 29.50 -21.80 -17.08
CA ASN A 337 29.79 -20.92 -18.19
C ASN A 337 28.54 -20.79 -19.04
N GLU A 338 28.08 -19.56 -19.27
CA GLU A 338 27.00 -19.28 -20.20
C GLU A 338 27.52 -19.33 -21.64
N MET A 339 26.93 -20.21 -22.45
CA MET A 339 27.09 -20.30 -23.89
C MET A 339 25.86 -19.68 -24.54
N ARG A 340 26.08 -18.65 -25.36
CA ARG A 340 25.05 -18.09 -26.23
C ARG A 340 25.35 -18.50 -27.66
N ASP A 341 24.32 -18.96 -28.35
CA ASP A 341 24.39 -19.09 -29.80
C ASP A 341 24.35 -17.68 -30.42
N TYR A 342 25.45 -17.26 -31.05
CA TYR A 342 25.53 -16.07 -31.89
C TYR A 342 25.42 -16.44 -33.37
N GLY A 343 24.71 -17.52 -33.69
CA GLY A 343 24.40 -17.96 -35.03
C GLY A 343 23.56 -16.94 -35.79
N GLN A 344 24.24 -16.02 -36.46
CA GLN A 344 23.70 -15.29 -37.61
C GLN A 344 23.26 -16.32 -38.67
N SER A 345 21.96 -16.57 -38.79
CA SER A 345 21.42 -17.02 -40.08
C SER A 345 21.31 -15.82 -40.99
N GLN A 346 22.06 -15.78 -42.10
CA GLN A 346 21.80 -14.88 -43.22
C GLN A 346 20.53 -15.27 -44.01
N ILE A 347 19.68 -16.16 -43.48
CA ILE A 347 18.45 -16.59 -44.14
C ILE A 347 17.32 -16.60 -43.11
N GLY A 348 16.43 -15.61 -43.25
CA GLY A 348 14.99 -15.63 -42.90
C GLY A 348 14.60 -15.83 -41.43
N ASP A 349 13.76 -14.92 -40.93
CA ASP A 349 13.14 -14.90 -39.59
C ASP A 349 12.98 -16.28 -38.91
N VAL A 350 13.82 -16.54 -37.91
CA VAL A 350 13.55 -17.52 -36.86
C VAL A 350 13.68 -16.81 -35.51
N ASN A 351 12.73 -17.11 -34.64
CA ASN A 351 12.44 -16.50 -33.35
C ASN A 351 13.70 -16.12 -32.53
N ARG A 352 13.81 -14.85 -32.10
CA ARG A 352 14.99 -14.26 -31.43
C ARG A 352 15.05 -14.50 -29.92
N GLU A 353 14.54 -15.63 -29.44
CA GLU A 353 14.77 -16.00 -28.05
C GLU A 353 16.13 -16.70 -27.95
N ALA A 354 17.14 -15.94 -27.53
CA ALA A 354 18.44 -16.52 -27.20
C ALA A 354 18.25 -17.54 -26.06
N THR A 355 18.21 -18.83 -26.38
CA THR A 355 18.26 -19.90 -25.40
C THR A 355 19.70 -20.00 -24.89
N ALA A 356 20.00 -19.26 -23.82
CA ALA A 356 21.26 -19.42 -23.10
C ALA A 356 21.39 -20.89 -22.64
N MET A 357 22.49 -21.52 -23.02
CA MET A 357 22.86 -22.86 -22.56
C MET A 357 24.03 -22.72 -21.60
N TYR A 358 24.04 -23.50 -20.53
CA TYR A 358 25.06 -23.44 -19.50
C TYR A 358 25.88 -24.72 -19.52
N THR A 359 27.21 -24.61 -19.44
CA THR A 359 28.14 -25.73 -19.26
C THR A 359 28.83 -25.62 -17.89
N LEU A 360 29.30 -26.73 -17.33
CA LEU A 360 30.01 -26.69 -16.04
C LEU A 360 31.34 -25.93 -16.20
N ARG A 361 31.58 -24.95 -15.32
CA ARG A 361 32.83 -24.20 -15.27
C ARG A 361 33.90 -25.00 -14.53
N ALA A 362 35.04 -25.18 -15.15
CA ALA A 362 36.18 -25.79 -14.49
C ALA A 362 36.81 -24.79 -13.49
N ASN A 363 36.42 -24.88 -12.22
CA ASN A 363 36.94 -24.03 -11.15
C ASN A 363 38.03 -24.77 -10.35
N TYR A 364 39.17 -25.01 -11.00
CA TYR A 364 40.26 -25.83 -10.46
C TYR A 364 40.79 -25.31 -9.12
N GLU A 365 40.78 -23.99 -8.89
CA GLU A 365 41.26 -23.39 -7.65
C GLU A 365 40.41 -23.84 -6.45
N LYS A 366 39.07 -23.74 -6.57
CA LYS A 366 38.13 -24.15 -5.53
C LYS A 366 38.18 -25.66 -5.26
N LEU A 367 38.35 -26.46 -6.33
CA LEU A 367 38.47 -27.92 -6.25
C LEU A 367 39.77 -28.39 -5.61
N VAL A 368 40.89 -27.71 -5.90
CA VAL A 368 42.22 -28.09 -5.39
C VAL A 368 42.38 -27.74 -3.92
N PHE A 369 41.87 -26.57 -3.49
CA PHE A 369 42.09 -26.12 -2.11
C PHE A 369 41.09 -26.69 -1.10
N LYS A 370 40.01 -27.35 -1.52
CA LYS A 370 39.00 -28.02 -0.67
C LYS A 370 38.57 -27.20 0.56
N ARG A 371 38.51 -25.87 0.42
CA ARG A 371 38.15 -24.99 1.55
C ARG A 371 36.65 -24.88 1.62
N ASN A 372 36.08 -25.14 2.80
CA ASN A 372 34.71 -24.73 3.08
C ASN A 372 34.65 -23.21 3.08
N GLU A 373 33.65 -22.67 2.39
CA GLU A 373 33.49 -21.24 2.23
C GLU A 373 32.14 -20.80 2.78
N THR A 374 32.16 -19.79 3.65
CA THR A 374 30.94 -19.18 4.18
C THR A 374 30.74 -17.84 3.49
N ARG A 375 29.56 -17.64 2.90
CA ARG A 375 29.16 -16.37 2.28
C ARG A 375 27.85 -15.88 2.86
N TYR A 376 27.63 -14.57 2.75
CA TYR A 376 26.34 -13.96 3.03
C TYR A 376 25.71 -13.59 1.70
N VAL A 377 24.55 -14.17 1.42
CA VAL A 377 23.69 -13.73 0.32
C VAL A 377 22.63 -12.81 0.91
N SER A 378 22.54 -11.61 0.35
CA SER A 378 21.53 -10.64 0.75
C SER A 378 20.62 -10.37 -0.43
N TRP A 379 19.33 -10.28 -0.17
CA TRP A 379 18.38 -9.79 -1.14
C TRP A 379 17.41 -8.85 -0.45
N ASN A 380 17.12 -7.77 -1.14
CA ASN A 380 16.05 -6.87 -0.75
C ASN A 380 14.82 -7.31 -1.56
N PRO A 381 13.71 -7.74 -0.92
CA PRO A 381 12.47 -7.97 -1.65
C PRO A 381 11.97 -6.70 -2.37
N GLY A 382 12.57 -5.54 -2.06
CA GLY A 382 12.29 -4.25 -2.65
C GLY A 382 11.26 -3.49 -1.83
N SER A 383 10.88 -2.32 -2.35
CA SER A 383 9.66 -1.66 -1.90
C SER A 383 8.44 -2.46 -2.38
N SER A 384 7.55 -2.82 -1.47
CA SER A 384 6.21 -3.29 -1.79
C SER A 384 5.25 -2.11 -1.91
N VAL A 385 4.16 -2.30 -2.65
CA VAL A 385 3.03 -1.36 -2.66
C VAL A 385 1.92 -1.96 -1.83
N THR A 386 1.49 -1.24 -0.80
CA THR A 386 0.34 -1.62 0.03
C THR A 386 -0.77 -0.62 -0.20
N ASN A 387 -1.97 -1.12 -0.47
CA ASN A 387 -3.15 -0.27 -0.64
C ASN A 387 -3.88 -0.10 0.69
N ALA A 388 -4.28 1.12 1.00
CA ALA A 388 -5.16 1.44 2.13
C ALA A 388 -6.28 2.37 1.67
N ALA A 389 -7.43 2.34 2.32
CA ALA A 389 -8.57 3.19 1.97
C ALA A 389 -9.02 4.05 3.15
N THR A 390 -9.43 5.28 2.85
CA THR A 390 -10.12 6.18 3.79
C THR A 390 -11.50 6.51 3.25
N ASN A 391 -12.54 6.08 3.95
CA ASN A 391 -13.93 6.39 3.65
C ASN A 391 -14.26 7.77 4.21
N MET A 392 -14.63 8.70 3.34
CA MET A 392 -14.96 10.08 3.71
C MET A 392 -16.46 10.30 3.63
N ASN A 393 -17.00 10.80 4.73
CA ASN A 393 -18.44 10.88 4.95
C ASN A 393 -18.90 12.34 5.10
N ILE A 394 -20.13 12.61 4.69
CA ILE A 394 -20.82 13.89 4.96
C ILE A 394 -21.82 13.64 6.07
N GLN A 395 -21.53 14.15 7.27
CA GLN A 395 -22.35 14.01 8.47
C GLN A 395 -22.09 15.19 9.40
N CYS A 396 -22.93 15.35 10.43
CA CYS A 396 -22.75 16.37 11.48
C CYS A 396 -22.76 17.81 10.97
N VAL A 397 -23.26 18.05 9.76
CA VAL A 397 -23.41 19.39 9.18
C VAL A 397 -24.88 19.75 9.13
N ARG A 398 -25.23 20.96 9.62
CA ARG A 398 -26.59 21.46 9.68
C ARG A 398 -26.74 22.81 9.01
N GLY A 399 -27.96 23.14 8.55
CA GLY A 399 -28.27 24.42 7.90
C GLY A 399 -27.99 24.45 6.40
N GLY A 400 -27.55 25.58 5.87
CA GLY A 400 -27.51 25.81 4.42
C GLY A 400 -28.84 26.31 3.87
N PHE A 401 -29.01 26.28 2.55
CA PHE A 401 -30.26 26.72 1.88
C PHE A 401 -30.73 28.12 2.30
N GLY A 402 -29.80 29.07 2.42
CA GLY A 402 -30.07 30.45 2.88
C GLY A 402 -29.69 30.71 4.34
N THR A 403 -29.34 29.67 5.09
CA THR A 403 -28.71 29.78 6.42
C THR A 403 -27.24 29.38 6.38
N GLN A 404 -26.48 29.76 7.40
CA GLN A 404 -25.09 29.34 7.52
C GLN A 404 -25.02 27.84 7.84
N VAL A 405 -24.10 27.12 7.19
CA VAL A 405 -23.80 25.74 7.56
C VAL A 405 -23.02 25.72 8.89
N THR A 406 -23.49 24.95 9.86
CA THR A 406 -22.89 24.77 11.18
C THR A 406 -22.55 23.31 11.43
N TRP A 407 -21.60 23.05 12.33
CA TRP A 407 -21.36 21.70 12.84
C TRP A 407 -22.34 21.39 13.97
N ASP A 408 -22.88 20.18 14.02
CA ASP A 408 -23.78 19.76 15.08
C ASP A 408 -23.00 19.49 16.37
N MET A 409 -22.96 20.47 17.27
CA MET A 409 -22.30 20.34 18.57
C MET A 409 -23.24 19.76 19.64
N ASP A 410 -24.54 19.57 19.35
CA ASP A 410 -25.50 19.00 20.29
C ASP A 410 -25.38 17.47 20.32
N ASP A 411 -24.98 16.85 19.20
CA ASP A 411 -24.70 15.43 19.09
C ASP A 411 -23.32 15.04 19.69
N ALA A 412 -23.29 14.02 20.55
CA ALA A 412 -22.07 13.54 21.19
C ALA A 412 -21.05 12.90 20.23
N ALA A 413 -21.50 12.19 19.21
CA ALA A 413 -20.63 11.63 18.19
C ALA A 413 -19.97 12.75 17.37
N CYS A 414 -20.73 13.78 17.03
CA CYS A 414 -20.21 14.94 16.31
C CYS A 414 -19.20 15.76 17.13
N ARG A 415 -19.39 15.88 18.45
CA ARG A 415 -18.37 16.46 19.35
C ARG A 415 -17.10 15.63 19.41
N ASN A 416 -17.22 14.30 19.51
CA ASN A 416 -16.06 13.40 19.51
C ASN A 416 -15.24 13.53 18.22
N ILE A 417 -15.91 13.62 17.06
CA ILE A 417 -15.26 13.87 15.76
C ILE A 417 -14.45 15.17 15.76
N ALA A 418 -14.97 16.21 16.41
CA ALA A 418 -14.26 17.49 16.60
C ALA A 418 -13.15 17.42 17.67
N GLY A 419 -13.11 16.35 18.48
CA GLY A 419 -12.16 16.12 19.55
C GLY A 419 -12.54 16.81 20.88
N GLN A 420 -13.84 16.90 21.19
CA GLN A 420 -14.39 17.57 22.38
C GLN A 420 -15.19 16.65 23.29
#